data_AF-A0A9D9HRH1-F1
#
_entry.id   AF-A0A9D9HRH1-F1
#
_cell.length_a   1.000
_cell.length_b   1.000
_cell.length_c   1.000
_cell.angle_alpha   90.00
_cell.angle_beta   90.00
_cell.angle_gamma   90.00
#
_symmetry.space_group_name_H-M   'P 1'
#
loop_
_entity.id
_entity.type
_entity.pdbx_description
1 polymer ?
#
loop_
_entity_poly.entity_id
_entity_poly.type
_entity_poly.pdbx_seq_one_letter_code
_entity_poly.pdbx_strand_id
1 'polypeptide(L)'
;MKKNTFVYKFSFLAVMILIAATGCHRETLVQYVPREDLFTISYGKFEDQLIFDNMEYLGEVKPATLYMQDGFFYILSSVSKKVMQFNSYGDLLGIYYNPDTNPAPVFLGEDNNSSPDAGSEEVSLTTRKAVPYSFNLPEMMAVNSDKEFFIVDRVPQDRQVLDPDYRILLNDVVLRFSPQGEFIDYLGQEGQGGTPFPMIKSIHTNSSKDIIVVGQISQGVVVFWFDKNGTLLYKIPVYEKNLPNPYNGTDKQISMILESVIPDVNREVLFVKVDYFESKNDPDTNVNLGLAFSGSFIFEFSIKEAKFTEQYRIPAYIEEGLNNSQMQRPYEFLGISDTGILYFITPIDEGYGVLLYETGSGRSFRSALSVDDDENVFQNVFLSDDGIICALLSSSYQTKVAWWRTDTLMK
;
A
#
# COMPACT_ATOMS: atom_id res chain seq x y z
N MET A 1 33.38 -29.15 65.73
CA MET A 1 33.52 -28.34 64.49
C MET A 1 32.72 -28.93 63.32
N LYS A 2 31.38 -29.03 63.41
CA LYS A 2 30.53 -29.63 62.34
C LYS A 2 29.15 -28.94 62.17
N LYS A 3 29.04 -27.64 62.49
CA LYS A 3 27.76 -26.91 62.36
C LYS A 3 27.72 -25.81 61.29
N ASN A 4 28.85 -25.41 60.70
CA ASN A 4 28.86 -24.26 59.79
C ASN A 4 28.69 -24.63 58.31
N THR A 5 28.90 -25.86 57.88
CA THR A 5 28.84 -26.23 56.45
C THR A 5 27.42 -26.37 55.88
N PHE A 6 26.40 -26.52 56.73
CA PHE A 6 25.01 -26.69 56.29
C PHE A 6 24.34 -25.36 55.89
N VAL A 7 24.68 -24.26 56.59
CA VAL A 7 24.10 -22.93 56.35
C VAL A 7 24.57 -22.34 55.01
N TYR A 8 25.83 -22.55 54.63
CA TYR A 8 26.35 -22.07 53.34
C TYR A 8 25.75 -22.78 52.13
N LYS A 9 25.39 -24.07 52.24
CA LYS A 9 24.76 -24.80 51.12
C LYS A 9 23.32 -24.37 50.86
N PHE A 10 22.57 -24.03 51.90
CA PHE A 10 21.20 -23.52 51.77
C PHE A 10 21.18 -22.07 51.24
N SER A 11 22.14 -21.25 51.66
CA SER A 11 22.28 -19.87 51.19
C SER A 11 22.70 -19.80 49.72
N PHE A 12 23.57 -20.70 49.25
CA PHE A 12 24.00 -20.74 47.85
C PHE A 12 22.88 -21.21 46.89
N LEU A 13 22.02 -22.14 47.34
CA LEU A 13 20.88 -22.61 46.57
C LEU A 13 19.78 -21.55 46.45
N ALA A 14 19.55 -20.76 47.51
CA ALA A 14 18.59 -19.66 47.49
C ALA A 14 19.01 -18.53 46.54
N VAL A 15 20.31 -18.23 46.44
CA VAL A 15 20.85 -17.23 45.50
C VAL A 15 20.75 -17.71 44.05
N MET A 16 21.00 -19.00 43.78
CA MET A 16 20.81 -19.59 42.45
C MET A 16 19.35 -19.57 41.98
N ILE A 17 18.39 -19.79 42.89
CA ILE A 17 16.95 -19.72 42.58
C ILE A 17 16.50 -18.26 42.36
N LEU A 18 17.07 -17.28 43.08
CA LEU A 18 16.79 -15.86 42.85
C LEU A 18 17.32 -15.35 41.50
N ILE A 19 18.46 -15.87 41.04
CA ILE A 19 19.04 -15.54 39.72
C ILE A 19 18.28 -16.25 38.58
N ALA A 20 17.68 -17.41 38.84
CA ALA A 20 16.80 -18.10 37.88
C ALA A 20 15.41 -17.45 37.76
N ALA A 21 14.95 -16.73 38.80
CA ALA A 21 13.64 -16.05 38.82
C ALA A 21 13.64 -14.65 38.17
N THR A 22 14.80 -14.09 37.80
CA THR A 22 14.90 -12.87 37.00
C THR A 22 14.95 -13.15 35.49
N GLY A 23 14.80 -14.41 35.08
CA GLY A 23 14.73 -14.83 33.69
C GLY A 23 13.33 -14.66 33.10
N CYS A 24 13.21 -13.74 32.14
CA CYS A 24 12.07 -13.51 31.24
C CYS A 24 10.91 -12.65 31.77
N HIS A 25 11.20 -11.39 32.07
CA HIS A 25 10.33 -10.32 31.55
C HIS A 25 11.14 -9.58 30.48
N ARG A 26 11.08 -10.06 29.23
CA ARG A 26 11.51 -9.25 28.09
C ARG A 26 10.35 -8.30 27.85
N GLU A 27 10.37 -7.13 28.50
CA GLU A 27 9.74 -5.97 27.88
C GLU A 27 10.37 -5.89 26.49
N THR A 28 9.57 -6.19 25.47
CA THR A 28 10.03 -6.13 24.09
C THR A 28 10.08 -4.65 23.80
N LEU A 29 11.22 -4.01 24.09
CA LEU A 29 11.48 -2.63 23.70
C LEU A 29 11.13 -2.53 22.22
N VAL A 30 10.05 -1.79 21.93
CA VAL A 30 9.62 -1.55 20.56
C VAL A 30 10.74 -0.79 19.89
N GLN A 31 11.42 -1.44 18.95
CA GLN A 31 12.49 -0.80 18.20
C GLN A 31 11.84 0.10 17.14
N TYR A 32 12.02 1.40 17.27
CA TYR A 32 11.58 2.35 16.26
C TYR A 32 12.61 2.42 15.13
N VAL A 33 12.13 2.39 13.89
CA VAL A 33 12.97 2.67 12.73
C VAL A 33 13.17 4.17 12.65
N PRO A 34 14.41 4.67 12.47
CA PRO A 34 14.64 6.09 12.30
C PRO A 34 13.84 6.64 11.12
N ARG A 35 13.08 7.70 11.39
CA ARG A 35 12.35 8.48 10.41
C ARG A 35 13.26 9.54 9.80
N GLU A 36 13.17 9.73 8.49
CA GLU A 36 13.73 10.93 7.85
C GLU A 36 12.63 11.70 7.12
N ASP A 37 12.48 12.97 7.46
CA ASP A 37 11.63 13.91 6.75
C ASP A 37 12.40 14.45 5.55
N LEU A 38 11.93 14.16 4.35
CA LEU A 38 12.63 14.49 3.10
C LEU A 38 12.35 15.92 2.67
N PHE A 39 11.07 16.26 2.57
CA PHE A 39 10.60 17.60 2.20
C PHE A 39 9.15 17.81 2.64
N THR A 40 8.70 19.06 2.56
CA THR A 40 7.33 19.44 2.88
C THR A 40 6.63 20.04 1.68
N ILE A 41 5.31 19.85 1.62
CA ILE A 41 4.42 20.37 0.60
C ILE A 41 3.41 21.27 1.29
N SER A 42 3.35 22.52 0.84
CA SER A 42 2.41 23.50 1.37
C SER A 42 1.01 23.27 0.83
N TYR A 43 0.00 23.81 1.53
CA TYR A 43 -1.37 23.77 1.05
C TYR A 43 -1.72 24.91 0.11
N GLY A 44 -2.44 24.59 -0.97
CA GLY A 44 -2.92 25.54 -1.96
C GLY A 44 -3.00 24.96 -3.38
N LYS A 45 -3.24 25.83 -4.36
CA LYS A 45 -3.61 25.45 -5.74
C LYS A 45 -2.46 25.45 -6.74
N PHE A 46 -1.27 25.90 -6.34
CA PHE A 46 -0.12 25.99 -7.25
C PHE A 46 0.48 24.62 -7.59
N GLU A 47 1.41 24.60 -8.54
CA GLU A 47 2.02 23.39 -9.12
C GLU A 47 2.70 22.47 -8.10
N ASP A 48 3.15 23.01 -6.97
CA ASP A 48 3.90 22.34 -5.92
C ASP A 48 3.13 22.27 -4.58
N GLN A 49 1.81 22.38 -4.63
CA GLN A 49 0.95 22.43 -3.45
C GLN A 49 -0.15 21.36 -3.44
N LEU A 50 -0.62 20.97 -2.25
CA LEU A 50 -1.72 20.03 -2.06
C LEU A 50 -2.99 20.72 -1.52
N ILE A 51 -4.14 20.08 -1.73
CA ILE A 51 -5.42 20.54 -1.20
C ILE A 51 -6.16 19.34 -0.64
N PHE A 52 -6.63 19.49 0.60
CA PHE A 52 -7.45 18.52 1.31
C PHE A 52 -8.85 19.07 1.64
N ASP A 53 -9.30 20.08 0.91
CA ASP A 53 -10.68 20.55 0.98
C ASP A 53 -11.62 19.51 0.38
N ASN A 54 -12.86 19.42 0.90
CA ASN A 54 -13.93 18.61 0.32
C ASN A 54 -13.62 17.10 0.21
N MET A 55 -12.76 16.55 1.08
CA MET A 55 -12.46 15.10 1.11
C MET A 55 -13.71 14.22 1.26
N GLU A 56 -14.74 14.75 1.92
CA GLU A 56 -16.02 14.05 2.15
C GLU A 56 -16.70 13.57 0.85
N TYR A 57 -16.43 14.24 -0.29
CA TYR A 57 -17.02 13.90 -1.59
C TYR A 57 -16.27 12.80 -2.34
N LEU A 58 -15.14 12.32 -1.83
CA LEU A 58 -14.34 11.28 -2.48
C LEU A 58 -14.84 9.86 -2.18
N GLY A 59 -15.71 9.67 -1.19
CA GLY A 59 -16.17 8.35 -0.78
C GLY A 59 -14.99 7.46 -0.37
N GLU A 60 -14.77 6.37 -1.11
CA GLU A 60 -13.65 5.44 -0.86
C GLU A 60 -12.31 5.88 -1.50
N VAL A 61 -12.32 6.94 -2.32
CA VAL A 61 -11.11 7.42 -3.02
C VAL A 61 -10.21 8.18 -2.05
N LYS A 62 -8.92 7.85 -2.02
CA LYS A 62 -7.94 8.58 -1.22
C LYS A 62 -7.72 9.98 -1.80
N PRO A 63 -7.62 11.05 -1.00
CA PRO A 63 -7.43 12.42 -1.48
C PRO A 63 -6.08 12.63 -2.15
N ALA A 64 -5.06 11.90 -1.70
CA ALA A 64 -3.75 11.85 -2.33
C ALA A 64 -3.11 10.47 -2.17
N THR A 65 -2.24 10.09 -3.09
CA THR A 65 -1.44 8.87 -3.01
C THR A 65 0.01 9.14 -3.37
N LEU A 66 0.93 8.46 -2.69
CA LEU A 66 2.36 8.50 -2.96
C LEU A 66 2.82 7.24 -3.68
N TYR A 67 3.76 7.41 -4.59
CA TYR A 67 4.55 6.34 -5.19
C TYR A 67 6.02 6.76 -5.19
N MET A 68 6.93 5.84 -4.89
CA MET A 68 8.37 6.08 -4.90
C MET A 68 9.05 5.08 -5.83
N GLN A 69 9.86 5.59 -6.77
CA GLN A 69 10.67 4.79 -7.68
C GLN A 69 12.04 5.45 -7.84
N ASP A 70 13.11 4.71 -7.56
CA ASP A 70 14.50 5.17 -7.74
C ASP A 70 14.81 6.54 -7.10
N GLY A 71 14.23 6.81 -5.92
CA GLY A 71 14.38 8.08 -5.19
C GLY A 71 13.59 9.27 -5.77
N PHE A 72 12.76 9.03 -6.79
CA PHE A 72 11.75 9.98 -7.26
C PHE A 72 10.41 9.73 -6.57
N PHE A 73 9.77 10.81 -6.15
CA PHE A 73 8.49 10.78 -5.46
C PHE A 73 7.41 11.31 -6.39
N TYR A 74 6.38 10.50 -6.61
CA TYR A 74 5.22 10.87 -7.38
C TYR A 74 4.07 11.03 -6.39
N ILE A 75 3.36 12.15 -6.49
CA ILE A 75 2.22 12.45 -5.61
C ILE A 75 1.03 12.77 -6.50
N LEU A 76 0.05 11.89 -6.45
CA LEU A 76 -1.24 12.07 -7.12
C LEU A 76 -2.19 12.71 -6.13
N SER A 77 -2.89 13.76 -6.55
CA SER A 77 -3.98 14.37 -5.80
C SER A 77 -5.27 14.19 -6.59
N SER A 78 -6.18 13.41 -6.00
CA SER A 78 -7.51 13.13 -6.55
C SER A 78 -8.38 14.38 -6.52
N VAL A 79 -8.25 15.18 -5.44
CA VAL A 79 -9.00 16.44 -5.25
C VAL A 79 -8.61 17.48 -6.29
N SER A 80 -7.31 17.71 -6.47
CA SER A 80 -6.81 18.72 -7.41
C SER A 80 -6.59 18.18 -8.82
N LYS A 81 -6.81 16.87 -9.05
CA LYS A 81 -6.71 16.22 -10.35
C LYS A 81 -5.36 16.47 -11.02
N LYS A 82 -4.29 16.22 -10.27
CA LYS A 82 -2.91 16.40 -10.75
C LYS A 82 -1.97 15.35 -10.16
N VAL A 83 -0.86 15.14 -10.85
CA VAL A 83 0.28 14.33 -10.40
C VAL A 83 1.51 15.20 -10.39
N MET A 84 2.21 15.24 -9.27
CA MET A 84 3.45 16.00 -9.09
C MET A 84 4.62 15.02 -8.94
N GLN A 85 5.74 15.33 -9.60
CA GLN A 85 6.96 14.54 -9.54
C GLN A 85 8.06 15.36 -8.86
N PHE A 86 8.63 14.82 -7.79
CA PHE A 86 9.69 15.43 -7.00
C PHE A 86 10.95 14.55 -6.98
N ASN A 87 12.11 15.19 -6.80
CA ASN A 87 13.29 14.47 -6.29
C ASN A 87 13.21 14.32 -4.76
N SER A 88 14.15 13.60 -4.16
CA SER A 88 14.24 13.43 -2.70
C SER A 88 14.52 14.72 -1.92
N TYR A 89 14.90 15.81 -2.59
CA TYR A 89 15.15 17.13 -1.96
C TYR A 89 13.91 18.04 -1.99
N GLY A 90 12.81 17.59 -2.60
CA GLY A 90 11.58 18.38 -2.73
C GLY A 90 11.56 19.32 -3.93
N ASP A 91 12.49 19.22 -4.88
CA ASP A 91 12.40 19.98 -6.13
C ASP A 91 11.34 19.38 -7.04
N LEU A 92 10.37 20.19 -7.46
CA LEU A 92 9.39 19.80 -8.47
C LEU A 92 10.11 19.63 -9.83
N LEU A 93 10.04 18.42 -10.37
CA LEU A 93 10.59 18.03 -11.67
C LEU A 93 9.53 18.04 -12.77
N GLY A 94 8.29 17.69 -12.42
CA GLY A 94 7.23 17.59 -13.40
C GLY A 94 5.84 17.65 -12.78
N ILE A 95 4.87 18.10 -13.56
CA ILE A 95 3.45 18.11 -13.19
C ILE A 95 2.59 17.66 -14.37
N TYR A 96 1.63 16.79 -14.08
CA TYR A 96 0.50 16.45 -14.95
C TYR A 96 -0.73 17.04 -14.30
N TYR A 97 -1.47 17.91 -14.97
CA TYR A 97 -2.56 18.64 -14.32
C TYR A 97 -3.77 18.80 -15.21
N ASN A 98 -4.95 18.78 -14.60
CA ASN A 98 -6.16 19.20 -15.28
C ASN A 98 -6.20 20.75 -15.37
N PRO A 99 -6.13 21.33 -16.58
CA PRO A 99 -6.12 22.79 -16.76
C PRO A 99 -7.48 23.45 -16.45
N ASP A 100 -8.56 22.68 -16.39
CA ASP A 100 -9.89 23.21 -16.02
C ASP A 100 -10.00 23.47 -14.51
N THR A 101 -9.19 22.77 -13.70
CA THR A 101 -9.24 22.84 -12.23
C THR A 101 -7.99 23.43 -11.59
N ASN A 102 -6.90 23.60 -12.34
CA ASN A 102 -5.62 24.12 -11.84
C ASN A 102 -5.11 25.27 -12.72
N PRO A 103 -4.48 26.29 -12.12
CA PRO A 103 -3.76 27.30 -12.89
C PRO A 103 -2.61 26.66 -13.68
N ALA A 104 -2.24 27.29 -14.80
CA ALA A 104 -1.01 26.93 -15.49
C ALA A 104 0.20 27.14 -14.57
N PRO A 105 1.18 26.21 -14.53
CA PRO A 105 2.38 26.37 -13.72
C PRO A 105 3.14 27.65 -14.04
N VAL A 106 3.59 28.36 -13.00
CA VAL A 106 4.21 29.68 -13.13
C VAL A 106 5.51 29.62 -13.92
N PHE A 107 6.23 28.50 -13.82
CA PHE A 107 7.49 28.29 -14.53
C PHE A 107 7.34 28.15 -16.05
N LEU A 108 6.12 27.99 -16.60
CA LEU A 108 5.91 27.95 -18.04
C LEU A 108 6.01 29.34 -18.72
N GLY A 109 6.01 30.44 -17.95
CA GLY A 109 6.01 31.79 -18.52
C GLY A 109 4.71 32.14 -19.28
N GLU A 110 4.47 33.42 -19.53
CA GLU A 110 3.23 33.90 -20.19
C GLU A 110 3.18 33.60 -21.70
N ASP A 111 4.31 33.24 -22.33
CA ASP A 111 4.43 33.13 -23.80
C ASP A 111 3.98 31.78 -24.40
N ASN A 112 3.84 30.72 -23.59
CA ASN A 112 3.50 29.37 -24.08
C ASN A 112 2.01 29.13 -24.37
N ASN A 113 1.14 30.13 -24.12
CA ASN A 113 -0.29 30.09 -24.47
C ASN A 113 -0.61 30.75 -25.81
N SER A 114 0.40 31.13 -26.60
CA SER A 114 0.21 31.66 -27.95
C SER A 114 0.23 30.55 -29.00
N SER A 115 -0.72 30.61 -29.94
CA SER A 115 -0.85 29.70 -31.09
C SER A 115 0.48 29.51 -31.84
N PRO A 116 0.68 28.41 -32.58
CA PRO A 116 1.93 28.08 -33.27
C PRO A 116 2.14 28.90 -34.55
N ASP A 117 2.04 30.23 -34.46
CA ASP A 117 2.35 31.15 -35.54
C ASP A 117 3.17 32.34 -35.02
N ALA A 118 4.33 32.52 -35.66
CA ALA A 118 5.26 33.64 -35.58
C ALA A 118 6.33 33.64 -34.46
N GLY A 119 7.43 32.92 -34.70
CA GLY A 119 8.70 33.58 -35.02
C GLY A 119 9.48 34.34 -33.95
N SER A 120 9.39 33.98 -32.66
CA SER A 120 10.33 34.47 -31.64
C SER A 120 10.91 33.32 -30.80
N GLU A 121 12.14 32.94 -31.14
CA GLU A 121 12.96 31.96 -30.40
C GLU A 121 13.56 32.60 -29.15
N GLU A 122 12.82 32.60 -28.04
CA GLU A 122 13.43 32.48 -26.71
C GLU A 122 12.76 31.30 -25.99
N VAL A 123 13.24 30.09 -26.32
CA VAL A 123 12.87 28.88 -25.61
C VAL A 123 13.44 28.99 -24.20
N SER A 124 12.61 29.34 -23.23
CA SER A 124 12.93 29.15 -21.81
C SER A 124 13.23 27.67 -21.61
N LEU A 125 14.51 27.33 -21.50
CA LEU A 125 14.99 25.96 -21.26
C LEU A 125 14.70 25.60 -19.80
N THR A 126 13.42 25.38 -19.46
CA THR A 126 13.05 24.82 -18.17
C THR A 126 13.30 23.32 -18.21
N THR A 127 14.12 22.81 -17.29
CA THR A 127 14.28 21.35 -17.09
C THR A 127 13.06 20.72 -16.44
N ARG A 128 12.09 21.53 -16.00
CA ARG A 128 10.81 21.11 -15.45
C ARG A 128 9.79 20.91 -16.55
N LYS A 129 8.91 19.94 -16.30
CA LYS A 129 7.91 19.49 -17.26
C LYS A 129 6.50 19.84 -16.78
N ALA A 130 5.66 20.32 -17.68
CA ALA A 130 4.24 20.51 -17.41
C ALA A 130 3.42 19.89 -18.53
N VAL A 131 2.51 18.99 -18.18
CA VAL A 131 1.66 18.27 -19.13
C VAL A 131 0.20 18.51 -18.76
N PRO A 132 -0.56 19.26 -19.57
CA PRO A 132 -1.99 19.38 -19.37
C PRO A 132 -2.68 18.05 -19.73
N TYR A 133 -3.53 17.55 -18.83
CA TYR A 133 -4.36 16.37 -19.08
C TYR A 133 -5.67 16.46 -18.31
N SER A 134 -6.80 16.23 -18.98
CA SER A 134 -8.14 16.32 -18.41
C SER A 134 -8.52 15.11 -17.55
N PHE A 135 -7.83 14.91 -16.42
CA PHE A 135 -8.19 13.87 -15.46
C PHE A 135 -9.62 14.07 -14.94
N ASN A 136 -10.38 12.99 -14.78
CA ASN A 136 -11.74 13.06 -14.26
C ASN A 136 -11.78 12.88 -12.74
N LEU A 137 -11.24 11.77 -12.26
CA LEU A 137 -11.05 11.42 -10.86
C LEU A 137 -9.86 10.46 -10.80
N PRO A 138 -8.61 10.98 -10.83
CA PRO A 138 -7.43 10.14 -10.71
C PRO A 138 -7.39 9.59 -9.28
N GLU A 139 -7.11 8.30 -9.10
CA GLU A 139 -7.24 7.64 -7.78
C GLU A 139 -5.92 7.07 -7.24
N MET A 140 -5.11 6.48 -8.11
CA MET A 140 -3.84 5.85 -7.77
C MET A 140 -2.94 5.75 -9.00
N MET A 141 -1.68 5.39 -8.79
CA MET A 141 -0.70 5.26 -9.86
C MET A 141 0.34 4.18 -9.58
N ALA A 142 1.01 3.76 -10.65
CA ALA A 142 2.26 3.01 -10.61
C ALA A 142 3.26 3.59 -11.60
N VAL A 143 4.55 3.35 -11.39
CA VAL A 143 5.63 3.78 -12.26
C VAL A 143 6.59 2.62 -12.43
N ASN A 144 6.90 2.26 -13.68
CA ASN A 144 7.88 1.20 -13.93
C ASN A 144 9.33 1.73 -13.91
N SER A 145 10.31 0.81 -14.03
CA SER A 145 11.74 1.16 -14.07
C SER A 145 12.15 2.04 -15.26
N ASP A 146 11.33 2.10 -16.32
CA ASP A 146 11.57 2.98 -17.48
C ASP A 146 10.98 4.38 -17.29
N LYS A 147 10.35 4.64 -16.14
CA LYS A 147 9.64 5.88 -15.80
C LYS A 147 8.39 6.12 -16.66
N GLU A 148 7.84 5.07 -17.26
CA GLU A 148 6.46 5.10 -17.74
C GLU A 148 5.54 5.10 -16.52
N PHE A 149 4.53 5.94 -16.55
CA PHE A 149 3.62 6.11 -15.45
C PHE A 149 2.19 5.74 -15.87
N PHE A 150 1.52 5.08 -14.95
CA PHE A 150 0.21 4.49 -15.11
C PHE A 150 -0.71 5.14 -14.08
N ILE A 151 -1.79 5.78 -14.52
CA ILE A 151 -2.73 6.47 -13.63
C ILE A 151 -4.09 5.82 -13.77
N VAL A 152 -4.65 5.36 -12.65
CA VAL A 152 -6.06 4.96 -12.60
C VAL A 152 -6.90 6.24 -12.62
N ASP A 153 -7.79 6.35 -13.59
CA ASP A 153 -8.73 7.46 -13.72
C ASP A 153 -10.13 6.93 -14.04
N ARG A 154 -11.14 7.69 -13.62
CA ARG A 154 -12.54 7.35 -13.86
C ARG A 154 -12.99 7.82 -15.24
N VAL A 155 -13.71 6.98 -15.97
CA VAL A 155 -14.33 7.40 -17.23
C VAL A 155 -15.58 8.28 -16.97
N PRO A 156 -15.90 9.21 -17.89
CA PRO A 156 -17.15 9.98 -17.82
C PRO A 156 -18.39 9.08 -17.82
N GLN A 157 -19.52 9.56 -17.28
CA GLN A 157 -20.72 8.76 -17.03
C GLN A 157 -21.27 8.03 -18.27
N ASP A 158 -21.16 8.63 -19.45
CA ASP A 158 -21.61 8.06 -20.73
C ASP A 158 -20.74 6.91 -21.24
N ARG A 159 -19.53 6.75 -20.69
CA ARG A 159 -18.61 5.64 -20.98
C ARG A 159 -18.63 4.54 -19.92
N GLN A 160 -19.38 4.71 -18.85
CA GLN A 160 -19.51 3.69 -17.80
C GLN A 160 -20.39 2.54 -18.29
N VAL A 161 -20.01 1.31 -17.96
CA VAL A 161 -20.70 0.10 -18.42
C VAL A 161 -21.18 -0.68 -17.21
N LEU A 162 -22.43 -1.15 -17.22
CA LEU A 162 -22.91 -2.08 -16.21
C LEU A 162 -22.54 -3.50 -16.63
N ASP A 163 -21.74 -4.19 -15.83
CA ASP A 163 -21.46 -5.61 -16.01
C ASP A 163 -22.67 -6.43 -15.50
N PRO A 164 -23.36 -7.21 -16.37
CA PRO A 164 -24.53 -7.97 -15.96
C PRO A 164 -24.21 -9.21 -15.13
N ASP A 165 -23.01 -9.78 -15.30
CA ASP A 165 -22.61 -11.02 -14.63
C ASP A 165 -22.28 -10.76 -13.16
N TYR A 166 -21.54 -9.69 -12.91
CA TYR A 166 -21.19 -9.25 -11.55
C TYR A 166 -22.17 -8.23 -10.97
N ARG A 167 -23.03 -7.61 -11.79
CA ARG A 167 -23.92 -6.49 -11.37
C ARG A 167 -23.16 -5.31 -10.76
N ILE A 168 -21.99 -5.03 -11.32
CA ILE A 168 -21.11 -3.94 -10.89
C ILE A 168 -20.96 -2.92 -12.01
N LEU A 169 -20.65 -1.69 -11.62
CA LEU A 169 -20.31 -0.63 -12.55
C LEU A 169 -18.84 -0.77 -12.95
N LEU A 170 -18.58 -0.72 -14.25
CA LEU A 170 -17.27 -0.65 -14.86
C LEU A 170 -17.02 0.80 -15.24
N ASN A 171 -16.08 1.44 -14.56
CA ASN A 171 -15.88 2.88 -14.65
C ASN A 171 -14.43 3.33 -14.53
N ASP A 172 -13.47 2.43 -14.30
CA ASP A 172 -12.06 2.80 -14.16
C ASP A 172 -11.27 2.40 -15.41
N VAL A 173 -10.27 3.20 -15.77
CA VAL A 173 -9.29 2.89 -16.82
C VAL A 173 -7.90 3.18 -16.31
N VAL A 174 -6.89 2.56 -16.92
CA VAL A 174 -5.49 2.88 -16.64
C VAL A 174 -4.95 3.72 -17.79
N LEU A 175 -4.70 4.99 -17.53
CA LEU A 175 -4.05 5.92 -18.47
C LEU A 175 -2.55 5.64 -18.50
N ARG A 176 -1.98 5.53 -19.69
CA ARG A 176 -0.55 5.28 -19.89
C ARG A 176 0.13 6.49 -20.49
N PHE A 177 1.32 6.76 -19.99
CA PHE A 177 2.10 7.87 -20.47
C PHE A 177 3.58 7.52 -20.56
N SER A 178 4.23 8.10 -21.56
CA SER A 178 5.66 7.91 -21.80
C SER A 178 6.50 8.56 -20.70
N PRO A 179 7.80 8.24 -20.58
CA PRO A 179 8.71 8.96 -19.68
C PRO A 179 8.77 10.46 -19.98
N GLN A 180 8.55 10.83 -21.26
CA GLN A 180 8.44 12.21 -21.75
C GLN A 180 7.06 12.81 -21.53
N GLY A 181 6.10 12.06 -20.96
CA GLY A 181 4.81 12.55 -20.45
C GLY A 181 3.74 12.68 -21.50
N GLU A 182 4.02 12.16 -22.68
CA GLU A 182 3.04 12.08 -23.74
C GLU A 182 2.05 10.99 -23.36
N PHE A 183 0.77 11.31 -23.49
CA PHE A 183 -0.28 10.31 -23.37
C PHE A 183 -0.12 9.27 -24.49
N ILE A 184 -0.01 8.00 -24.12
CA ILE A 184 0.14 6.90 -25.07
C ILE A 184 -1.26 6.40 -25.45
N ASP A 185 -2.01 5.93 -24.46
CA ASP A 185 -3.40 5.47 -24.57
C ASP A 185 -3.98 5.17 -23.17
N TYR A 186 -5.12 4.46 -23.13
CA TYR A 186 -5.65 3.88 -21.91
C TYR A 186 -5.87 2.37 -22.06
N LEU A 187 -5.74 1.64 -20.96
CA LEU A 187 -6.10 0.24 -20.85
C LEU A 187 -7.50 0.09 -20.24
N GLY A 188 -8.24 -0.87 -20.79
CA GLY A 188 -9.39 -1.51 -20.18
C GLY A 188 -9.13 -3.01 -20.00
N GLN A 189 -10.18 -3.76 -19.68
CA GLN A 189 -10.11 -5.19 -19.36
C GLN A 189 -9.45 -6.05 -20.45
N GLU A 190 -9.67 -5.73 -21.72
CA GLU A 190 -9.11 -6.47 -22.87
C GLU A 190 -7.74 -5.93 -23.34
N GLY A 191 -7.24 -4.85 -22.74
CA GLY A 191 -6.03 -4.15 -23.14
C GLY A 191 -6.32 -2.73 -23.65
N GLN A 192 -5.49 -2.26 -24.57
CA GLN A 192 -5.60 -0.91 -25.14
C GLN A 192 -7.02 -0.64 -25.68
N GLY A 193 -7.64 0.46 -25.23
CA GLY A 193 -8.96 0.86 -25.69
C GLY A 193 -10.12 -0.04 -25.22
N GLY A 194 -9.84 -0.99 -24.33
CA GLY A 194 -10.81 -1.98 -23.87
C GLY A 194 -11.94 -1.41 -22.99
N THR A 195 -12.82 -2.30 -22.58
CA THR A 195 -13.91 -2.00 -21.65
C THR A 195 -13.35 -1.52 -20.32
N PRO A 196 -13.91 -0.49 -19.66
CA PRO A 196 -13.45 -0.09 -18.34
C PRO A 196 -13.36 -1.27 -17.36
N PHE A 197 -12.41 -1.18 -16.44
CA PHE A 197 -12.31 -2.08 -15.30
C PHE A 197 -13.46 -1.82 -14.33
N PRO A 198 -13.80 -2.82 -13.49
CA PRO A 198 -14.47 -2.51 -12.24
C PRO A 198 -13.54 -1.69 -11.35
N MET A 199 -14.05 -1.18 -10.22
CA MET A 199 -13.27 -0.38 -9.28
C MET A 199 -11.88 -0.98 -9.03
N ILE A 200 -10.82 -0.26 -9.40
CA ILE A 200 -9.44 -0.72 -9.27
C ILE A 200 -9.02 -0.51 -7.81
N LYS A 201 -8.52 -1.58 -7.17
CA LYS A 201 -8.03 -1.57 -5.79
C LYS A 201 -6.53 -1.34 -5.70
N SER A 202 -5.78 -1.82 -6.68
CA SER A 202 -4.36 -1.57 -6.80
C SER A 202 -3.89 -1.75 -8.24
N ILE A 203 -2.80 -1.07 -8.55
CA ILE A 203 -2.06 -1.19 -9.80
C ILE A 203 -0.58 -1.35 -9.45
N HIS A 204 0.09 -2.27 -10.14
CA HIS A 204 1.48 -2.61 -9.90
C HIS A 204 2.24 -2.74 -11.22
N THR A 205 3.56 -2.64 -11.11
CA THR A 205 4.49 -3.02 -12.18
C THR A 205 5.50 -4.01 -11.61
N ASN A 206 6.07 -4.86 -12.46
CA ASN A 206 7.08 -5.84 -12.04
C ASN A 206 8.41 -5.59 -12.77
N SER A 207 9.43 -6.42 -12.49
CA SER A 207 10.74 -6.31 -13.14
C SER A 207 10.73 -6.63 -14.64
N SER A 208 9.66 -7.26 -15.15
CA SER A 208 9.41 -7.46 -16.58
C SER A 208 8.70 -6.26 -17.24
N LYS A 209 8.35 -5.23 -16.45
CA LYS A 209 7.59 -4.04 -16.84
C LYS A 209 6.16 -4.34 -17.26
N ASP A 210 5.64 -5.47 -16.81
CA ASP A 210 4.22 -5.79 -16.96
C ASP A 210 3.38 -4.82 -16.14
N ILE A 211 2.12 -4.70 -16.52
CA ILE A 211 1.13 -3.85 -15.85
C ILE A 211 0.12 -4.79 -15.21
N ILE A 212 -0.01 -4.75 -13.89
CA ILE A 212 -0.91 -5.64 -13.15
C ILE A 212 -1.99 -4.80 -12.47
N VAL A 213 -3.24 -5.04 -12.83
CA VAL A 213 -4.41 -4.31 -12.33
C VAL A 213 -5.29 -5.24 -11.52
N VAL A 214 -5.61 -4.88 -10.28
CA VAL A 214 -6.49 -5.65 -9.40
C VAL A 214 -7.82 -4.93 -9.27
N GLY A 215 -8.88 -5.47 -9.88
CA GLY A 215 -10.23 -4.91 -9.86
C GLY A 215 -11.15 -5.64 -8.88
N GLN A 216 -11.97 -4.91 -8.14
CA GLN A 216 -12.94 -5.47 -7.20
C GLN A 216 -14.19 -5.99 -7.92
N ILE A 217 -14.67 -7.17 -7.54
CA ILE A 217 -15.95 -7.75 -7.99
C ILE A 217 -16.80 -8.14 -6.77
N SER A 218 -18.07 -8.49 -6.96
CA SER A 218 -18.99 -8.73 -5.83
C SER A 218 -18.63 -9.90 -4.91
N GLN A 219 -17.76 -10.83 -5.35
CA GLN A 219 -17.37 -12.02 -4.58
C GLN A 219 -15.85 -12.23 -4.57
N GLY A 220 -15.07 -11.15 -4.60
CA GLY A 220 -13.61 -11.18 -4.57
C GLY A 220 -12.99 -10.14 -5.49
N VAL A 221 -11.91 -10.52 -6.18
CA VAL A 221 -11.20 -9.64 -7.13
C VAL A 221 -10.90 -10.34 -8.44
N VAL A 222 -10.58 -9.57 -9.48
CA VAL A 222 -10.00 -10.07 -10.74
C VAL A 222 -8.68 -9.36 -10.96
N VAL A 223 -7.62 -10.14 -11.18
CA VAL A 223 -6.31 -9.62 -11.58
C VAL A 223 -6.20 -9.67 -13.10
N PHE A 224 -5.95 -8.52 -13.70
CA PHE A 224 -5.63 -8.37 -15.11
C PHE A 224 -4.14 -8.13 -15.24
N TRP A 225 -3.46 -9.01 -15.98
CA TRP A 225 -2.01 -8.95 -16.15
C TRP A 225 -1.72 -8.65 -17.62
N PHE A 226 -1.11 -7.52 -17.88
CA PHE A 226 -0.74 -7.06 -19.22
C PHE A 226 0.77 -7.11 -19.39
N ASP A 227 1.23 -7.41 -20.59
CA ASP A 227 2.63 -7.18 -20.93
C ASP A 227 2.95 -5.67 -20.91
N LYS A 228 4.23 -5.33 -21.00
CA LYS A 228 4.69 -3.93 -21.11
C LYS A 228 4.02 -3.10 -22.23
N ASN A 229 3.49 -3.75 -23.28
CA ASN A 229 2.83 -3.07 -24.39
C ASN A 229 1.33 -2.84 -24.14
N GLY A 230 0.77 -3.38 -23.05
CA GLY A 230 -0.66 -3.29 -22.73
C GLY A 230 -1.49 -4.44 -23.32
N THR A 231 -0.84 -5.52 -23.75
CA THR A 231 -1.51 -6.73 -24.25
C THR A 231 -1.90 -7.61 -23.07
N LEU A 232 -3.17 -7.98 -22.96
CA LEU A 232 -3.64 -8.86 -21.88
C LEU A 232 -3.01 -10.26 -21.99
N LEU A 233 -2.24 -10.65 -20.97
CA LEU A 233 -1.67 -11.98 -20.82
C LEU A 233 -2.60 -12.91 -20.03
N TYR A 234 -3.09 -12.43 -18.89
CA TYR A 234 -3.90 -13.22 -17.96
C TYR A 234 -5.07 -12.43 -17.39
N LYS A 235 -6.22 -13.09 -17.21
CA LYS A 235 -7.36 -12.61 -16.44
C LYS A 235 -7.67 -13.65 -15.34
N ILE A 236 -7.32 -13.32 -14.10
CA ILE A 236 -7.26 -14.27 -12.99
C ILE A 236 -8.32 -13.89 -11.95
N PRO A 237 -9.49 -14.54 -11.93
CA PRO A 237 -10.47 -14.31 -10.88
C PRO A 237 -10.06 -14.99 -9.58
N VAL A 238 -10.04 -14.23 -8.49
CA VAL A 238 -9.81 -14.72 -7.12
C VAL A 238 -11.12 -14.57 -6.35
N TYR A 239 -11.92 -15.64 -6.34
CA TYR A 239 -13.20 -15.66 -5.63
C TYR A 239 -13.03 -16.05 -4.17
N GLU A 240 -13.75 -15.39 -3.27
CA GLU A 240 -13.74 -15.68 -1.83
C GLU A 240 -14.07 -17.15 -1.51
N LYS A 241 -15.04 -17.73 -2.23
CA LYS A 241 -15.44 -19.14 -2.08
C LYS A 241 -14.34 -20.15 -2.42
N ASN A 242 -13.33 -19.73 -3.18
CA ASN A 242 -12.22 -20.59 -3.62
C ASN A 242 -10.95 -20.36 -2.78
N LEU A 243 -10.97 -19.45 -1.81
CA LEU A 243 -9.83 -19.21 -0.95
C LEU A 243 -9.57 -20.44 -0.06
N PRO A 244 -8.30 -20.80 0.18
CA PRO A 244 -7.98 -21.88 1.10
C PRO A 244 -8.52 -21.57 2.49
N ASN A 245 -8.95 -22.60 3.22
CA ASN A 245 -9.37 -22.45 4.62
C ASN A 245 -8.52 -23.37 5.51
N PRO A 246 -7.52 -22.83 6.25
CA PRO A 246 -6.67 -23.61 7.15
C PRO A 246 -7.41 -24.28 8.31
N TYR A 247 -8.65 -23.88 8.57
CA TYR A 247 -9.50 -24.40 9.65
C TYR A 247 -10.52 -25.43 9.14
N ASN A 248 -10.45 -25.81 7.86
CA ASN A 248 -11.39 -26.78 7.30
C ASN A 248 -11.25 -28.15 8.00
N GLY A 249 -12.38 -28.77 8.36
CA GLY A 249 -12.41 -29.99 9.17
C GLY A 249 -12.32 -29.78 10.69
N THR A 250 -12.41 -28.53 11.16
CA THR A 250 -12.63 -28.20 12.58
C THR A 250 -14.10 -27.88 12.85
N ASP A 251 -14.54 -27.99 14.10
CA ASP A 251 -15.90 -27.58 14.53
C ASP A 251 -16.08 -26.05 14.60
N LYS A 252 -15.08 -25.28 14.16
CA LYS A 252 -15.08 -23.82 14.24
C LYS A 252 -15.89 -23.22 13.11
N GLN A 253 -16.75 -22.27 13.45
CA GLN A 253 -17.42 -21.45 12.46
C GLN A 253 -16.53 -20.25 12.10
N ILE A 254 -15.93 -20.29 10.91
CA ILE A 254 -14.95 -19.30 10.46
C ILE A 254 -15.53 -18.44 9.34
N SER A 255 -15.41 -17.12 9.50
CA SER A 255 -15.58 -16.11 8.46
C SER A 255 -14.21 -15.75 7.88
N MET A 256 -14.15 -15.52 6.57
CA MET A 256 -12.92 -15.17 5.85
C MET A 256 -13.07 -13.80 5.21
N ILE A 257 -12.01 -13.00 5.24
CA ILE A 257 -11.94 -11.71 4.55
C ILE A 257 -10.73 -11.75 3.61
N LEU A 258 -10.99 -11.66 2.31
CA LEU A 258 -9.94 -11.38 1.32
C LEU A 258 -9.48 -9.94 1.52
N GLU A 259 -8.25 -9.76 2.01
CA GLU A 259 -7.76 -8.42 2.32
C GLU A 259 -7.07 -7.80 1.11
N SER A 260 -6.11 -8.50 0.51
CA SER A 260 -5.38 -8.00 -0.66
C SER A 260 -4.85 -9.12 -1.55
N VAL A 261 -4.56 -8.75 -2.80
CA VAL A 261 -3.84 -9.56 -3.78
C VAL A 261 -2.73 -8.70 -4.35
N ILE A 262 -1.48 -9.08 -4.13
CA ILE A 262 -0.30 -8.30 -4.52
C ILE A 262 0.62 -9.21 -5.38
N PRO A 263 1.05 -8.78 -6.57
CA PRO A 263 1.99 -9.55 -7.39
C PRO A 263 3.40 -9.54 -6.79
N ASP A 264 4.16 -10.59 -7.07
CA ASP A 264 5.60 -10.63 -6.81
C ASP A 264 6.34 -9.72 -7.81
N VAL A 265 7.38 -9.03 -7.33
CA VAL A 265 8.18 -8.10 -8.15
C VAL A 265 8.93 -8.83 -9.27
N ASN A 266 9.32 -10.09 -9.03
CA ASN A 266 10.25 -10.84 -9.88
C ASN A 266 9.65 -12.12 -10.49
N ARG A 267 8.55 -12.63 -9.94
CA ARG A 267 7.93 -13.90 -10.34
C ARG A 267 6.49 -13.70 -10.81
N GLU A 268 6.02 -14.56 -11.71
CA GLU A 268 4.60 -14.64 -12.10
C GLU A 268 3.76 -15.37 -11.03
N VAL A 269 3.75 -14.81 -9.82
CA VAL A 269 2.94 -15.30 -8.69
C VAL A 269 2.21 -14.14 -8.02
N LEU A 270 1.09 -14.47 -7.37
CA LEU A 270 0.30 -13.54 -6.58
C LEU A 270 0.35 -13.94 -5.10
N PHE A 271 0.58 -13.00 -4.22
CA PHE A 271 0.41 -13.16 -2.78
C PHE A 271 -1.00 -12.73 -2.41
N VAL A 272 -1.78 -13.68 -1.91
CA VAL A 272 -3.18 -13.48 -1.52
C VAL A 272 -3.28 -13.48 -0.01
N LYS A 273 -3.61 -12.33 0.59
CA LYS A 273 -3.82 -12.22 2.04
C LYS A 273 -5.27 -12.50 2.41
N VAL A 274 -5.45 -13.38 3.40
CA VAL A 274 -6.76 -13.69 3.96
C VAL A 274 -6.71 -13.63 5.48
N ASP A 275 -7.65 -12.90 6.06
CA ASP A 275 -7.86 -12.82 7.51
C ASP A 275 -9.05 -13.68 7.91
N TYR A 276 -8.90 -14.42 9.01
CA TYR A 276 -9.87 -15.40 9.49
C TYR A 276 -10.41 -15.00 10.85
N PHE A 277 -11.73 -15.03 10.99
CA PHE A 277 -12.44 -14.68 12.22
C PHE A 277 -13.35 -15.81 12.64
N GLU A 278 -13.24 -16.24 13.89
CA GLU A 278 -14.08 -17.27 14.49
C GLU A 278 -15.31 -16.64 15.13
N SER A 279 -16.50 -17.14 14.78
CA SER A 279 -17.74 -16.76 15.46
C SER A 279 -17.70 -17.26 16.89
N LYS A 280 -17.85 -16.33 17.84
CA LYS A 280 -18.04 -16.68 19.26
C LYS A 280 -19.53 -16.74 19.54
N ASN A 281 -19.99 -17.87 20.08
CA ASN A 281 -21.34 -18.01 20.60
C ASN A 281 -21.28 -18.17 22.12
N ASP A 282 -22.30 -17.66 22.81
CA ASP A 282 -22.52 -17.91 24.22
C ASP A 282 -22.82 -19.40 24.44
N PRO A 283 -22.06 -20.12 25.29
CA PRO A 283 -22.21 -21.57 25.44
C PRO A 283 -23.59 -22.01 25.96
N ASP A 284 -24.25 -21.16 26.74
CA ASP A 284 -25.49 -21.49 27.45
C ASP A 284 -26.74 -21.14 26.63
N THR A 285 -26.65 -20.07 25.83
CA THR A 285 -27.79 -19.51 25.06
C THR A 285 -27.64 -19.68 23.55
N ASN A 286 -26.46 -20.06 23.07
CA ASN A 286 -26.06 -20.13 21.66
C ASN A 286 -26.29 -18.80 20.89
N VAL A 287 -26.30 -17.69 21.62
CA VAL A 287 -26.40 -16.34 21.04
C VAL A 287 -25.03 -15.92 20.52
N ASN A 288 -24.98 -15.32 19.33
CA ASN A 288 -23.75 -14.82 18.72
C ASN A 288 -23.19 -13.64 19.54
N LEU A 289 -21.99 -13.82 20.09
CA LEU A 289 -21.21 -12.85 20.87
C LEU A 289 -20.24 -12.02 20.01
N GLY A 290 -20.24 -12.23 18.69
CA GLY A 290 -19.43 -11.51 17.71
C GLY A 290 -18.35 -12.38 17.07
N LEU A 291 -17.39 -11.71 16.41
CA LEU A 291 -16.29 -12.33 15.71
C LEU A 291 -14.98 -12.11 16.48
N ALA A 292 -14.16 -13.15 16.60
CA ALA A 292 -12.83 -13.06 17.18
C ALA A 292 -11.77 -13.39 16.14
N PHE A 293 -10.73 -12.56 16.06
CA PHE A 293 -9.62 -12.80 15.17
C PHE A 293 -8.94 -14.15 15.48
N SER A 294 -8.77 -14.98 14.44
CA SER A 294 -8.22 -16.34 14.54
C SER A 294 -6.82 -16.45 13.92
N GLY A 295 -6.55 -15.66 12.89
CA GLY A 295 -5.24 -15.58 12.24
C GLY A 295 -5.30 -14.92 10.87
N SER A 296 -4.11 -14.54 10.39
CA SER A 296 -3.87 -14.05 9.03
C SER A 296 -2.97 -15.04 8.29
N PHE A 297 -3.25 -15.26 7.01
CA PHE A 297 -2.43 -16.10 6.15
C PHE A 297 -2.16 -15.39 4.83
N ILE A 298 -0.95 -15.61 4.32
CA ILE A 298 -0.59 -15.32 2.93
C ILE A 298 -0.54 -16.64 2.17
N PHE A 299 -1.20 -16.69 1.03
CA PHE A 299 -1.11 -17.81 0.09
C PHE A 299 -0.39 -17.34 -1.18
N GLU A 300 0.60 -18.11 -1.62
CA GLU A 300 1.21 -17.90 -2.93
C GLU A 300 0.35 -18.62 -3.98
N PHE A 301 -0.13 -17.88 -4.98
CA PHE A 301 -0.86 -18.40 -6.12
C PHE A 301 0.04 -18.36 -7.37
N SER A 302 0.38 -19.54 -7.90
CA SER A 302 1.15 -19.64 -9.13
C SER A 302 0.23 -19.41 -10.33
N ILE A 303 0.54 -18.39 -11.13
CA ILE A 303 -0.23 -18.09 -12.36
C ILE A 303 -0.06 -19.23 -13.36
N LYS A 304 1.17 -19.74 -13.51
CA LYS A 304 1.52 -20.83 -14.41
C LYS A 304 0.82 -22.14 -14.07
N GLU A 305 0.73 -22.48 -12.78
CA GLU A 305 0.09 -23.73 -12.32
C GLU A 305 -1.41 -23.57 -12.01
N ALA A 306 -1.92 -22.33 -12.04
CA ALA A 306 -3.29 -21.96 -11.72
C ALA A 306 -3.79 -22.53 -10.38
N LYS A 307 -2.93 -22.54 -9.35
CA LYS A 307 -3.25 -23.05 -8.01
C LYS A 307 -2.42 -22.36 -6.93
N PHE A 308 -2.90 -22.46 -5.70
CA PHE A 308 -2.12 -22.11 -4.51
C PHE A 308 -0.98 -23.12 -4.31
N THR A 309 0.24 -22.62 -4.14
CA THR A 309 1.46 -23.43 -4.01
C THR A 309 2.01 -23.43 -2.61
N GLU A 310 2.01 -22.28 -1.93
CA GLU A 310 2.57 -22.11 -0.59
C GLU A 310 1.61 -21.38 0.34
N GLN A 311 1.81 -21.57 1.65
CA GLN A 311 1.02 -20.95 2.70
C GLN A 311 1.91 -20.48 3.85
N TYR A 312 1.75 -19.22 4.25
CA TYR A 312 2.49 -18.60 5.34
C TYR A 312 1.51 -18.08 6.39
N ARG A 313 1.65 -18.52 7.64
CA ARG A 313 0.88 -17.97 8.76
C ARG A 313 1.55 -16.69 9.26
N ILE A 314 0.82 -15.59 9.24
CA ILE A 314 1.33 -14.30 9.65
C ILE A 314 1.07 -14.09 11.14
N PRO A 315 2.09 -13.79 11.95
CA PRO A 315 1.91 -13.47 13.36
C PRO A 315 1.01 -12.26 13.57
N ALA A 316 0.03 -12.38 14.46
CA ALA A 316 -0.85 -11.28 14.85
C ALA A 316 -0.09 -10.15 15.57
N TYR A 317 -0.57 -8.92 15.44
CA TYR A 317 -0.22 -7.88 16.39
C TYR A 317 -0.94 -8.17 17.71
N ILE A 318 -0.21 -8.03 18.84
CA ILE A 318 -0.75 -8.26 20.18
C ILE A 318 -0.72 -6.93 20.91
N GLU A 319 -1.91 -6.49 21.32
CA GLU A 319 -2.11 -5.26 22.07
C GLU A 319 -2.52 -5.63 23.50
N GLU A 320 -1.91 -4.98 24.49
CA GLU A 320 -2.32 -5.14 25.88
C GLU A 320 -3.57 -4.30 26.14
N GLY A 321 -4.68 -4.99 26.38
CA GLY A 321 -5.95 -4.40 26.79
C GLY A 321 -6.04 -4.19 28.30
N LEU A 322 -7.17 -3.63 28.72
CA LEU A 322 -7.49 -3.46 30.14
C LEU A 322 -7.50 -4.83 30.87
N ASN A 323 -7.07 -4.84 32.14
CA ASN A 323 -7.03 -6.03 33.01
C ASN A 323 -6.15 -7.19 32.49
N ASN A 324 -5.00 -6.91 31.88
CA ASN A 324 -4.10 -7.92 31.30
C ASN A 324 -4.76 -8.81 30.24
N SER A 325 -5.83 -8.33 29.60
CA SER A 325 -6.36 -8.99 28.42
C SER A 325 -5.44 -8.71 27.23
N GLN A 326 -5.23 -9.70 26.36
CA GLN A 326 -4.50 -9.49 25.11
C GLN A 326 -5.50 -9.48 23.97
N MET A 327 -5.51 -8.39 23.21
CA MET A 327 -6.28 -8.31 21.98
C MET A 327 -5.35 -8.59 20.81
N GLN A 328 -5.81 -9.46 19.91
CA GLN A 328 -5.10 -9.75 18.67
C GLN A 328 -5.79 -9.04 17.52
N ARG A 329 -5.00 -8.44 16.65
CA ARG A 329 -5.49 -7.81 15.41
C ARG A 329 -4.61 -8.17 14.22
N PRO A 330 -5.19 -8.24 13.01
CA PRO A 330 -4.42 -8.45 11.79
C PRO A 330 -3.55 -7.23 11.48
N TYR A 331 -2.47 -7.46 10.74
CA TYR A 331 -1.77 -6.39 10.04
C TYR A 331 -2.38 -6.20 8.64
N GLU A 332 -2.31 -4.99 8.10
CA GLU A 332 -2.46 -4.68 6.67
C GLU A 332 -1.22 -5.16 5.90
N PHE A 333 -1.40 -5.67 4.68
CA PHE A 333 -0.29 -6.12 3.83
C PHE A 333 0.09 -5.03 2.83
N LEU A 334 1.28 -4.44 3.00
CA LEU A 334 1.76 -3.39 2.12
C LEU A 334 2.28 -3.93 0.79
N GLY A 335 2.92 -5.10 0.83
CA GLY A 335 3.49 -5.73 -0.36
C GLY A 335 4.76 -6.52 -0.08
N ILE A 336 5.48 -6.81 -1.15
CA ILE A 336 6.69 -7.63 -1.16
C ILE A 336 7.83 -6.87 -1.82
N SER A 337 9.02 -6.91 -1.21
CA SER A 337 10.23 -6.35 -1.81
C SER A 337 10.81 -7.26 -2.91
N ASP A 338 11.73 -6.73 -3.70
CA ASP A 338 12.54 -7.46 -4.68
C ASP A 338 13.35 -8.62 -4.06
N THR A 339 13.69 -8.51 -2.78
CA THR A 339 14.34 -9.55 -1.97
C THR A 339 13.40 -10.64 -1.46
N GLY A 340 12.09 -10.51 -1.70
CA GLY A 340 11.08 -11.51 -1.31
C GLY A 340 10.60 -11.38 0.15
N ILE A 341 10.87 -10.26 0.80
CA ILE A 341 10.39 -9.97 2.16
C ILE A 341 8.98 -9.39 2.07
N LEU A 342 8.06 -9.95 2.86
CA LEU A 342 6.70 -9.44 3.00
C LEU A 342 6.64 -8.37 4.08
N TYR A 343 6.00 -7.23 3.78
CA TYR A 343 5.88 -6.09 4.68
C TYR A 343 4.44 -5.86 5.10
N PHE A 344 4.27 -5.64 6.41
CA PHE A 344 2.97 -5.50 7.03
C PHE A 344 2.97 -4.33 8.02
N ILE A 345 1.86 -3.60 8.10
CA ILE A 345 1.68 -2.51 9.06
C ILE A 345 0.35 -2.60 9.82
N THR A 346 0.29 -1.99 10.99
CA THR A 346 -0.95 -1.77 11.74
C THR A 346 -0.84 -0.45 12.48
N PRO A 347 -1.89 0.39 12.53
CA PRO A 347 -1.87 1.61 13.33
C PRO A 347 -1.63 1.29 14.81
N ILE A 348 -0.77 2.04 15.49
CA ILE A 348 -0.53 2.02 16.94
C ILE A 348 -0.63 3.47 17.46
N ASP A 349 -0.62 3.67 18.77
CA ASP A 349 -0.76 5.00 19.38
C ASP A 349 0.26 6.02 18.81
N GLU A 350 1.53 5.62 18.66
CA GLU A 350 2.61 6.49 18.17
C GLU A 350 2.95 6.24 16.67
N GLY A 351 1.97 5.89 15.84
CA GLY A 351 2.16 5.70 14.39
C GLY A 351 1.83 4.30 13.92
N TYR A 352 2.83 3.52 13.47
CA TYR A 352 2.59 2.19 12.89
C TYR A 352 3.48 1.10 13.50
N GLY A 353 2.88 -0.01 13.91
CA GLY A 353 3.59 -1.26 14.17
C GLY A 353 3.92 -1.95 12.86
N VAL A 354 5.15 -2.41 12.69
CA VAL A 354 5.66 -3.04 11.47
C VAL A 354 6.00 -4.49 11.72
N LEU A 355 5.65 -5.35 10.78
CA LEU A 355 6.09 -6.74 10.71
C LEU A 355 6.72 -7.01 9.34
N LEU A 356 7.96 -7.48 9.36
CA LEU A 356 8.65 -8.02 8.20
C LEU A 356 8.67 -9.55 8.30
N TYR A 357 8.38 -10.25 7.21
CA TYR A 357 8.32 -11.71 7.17
C TYR A 357 9.06 -12.27 5.96
N GLU A 358 10.02 -13.16 6.19
CA GLU A 358 10.79 -13.84 5.15
C GLU A 358 10.14 -15.19 4.81
N THR A 359 9.64 -15.35 3.58
CA THR A 359 8.87 -16.52 3.13
C THR A 359 9.65 -17.84 3.19
N GLY A 360 10.95 -17.82 2.89
CA GLY A 360 11.77 -19.04 2.85
C GLY A 360 12.20 -19.58 4.23
N SER A 361 12.53 -18.70 5.18
CA SER A 361 12.99 -19.10 6.51
C SER A 361 11.88 -19.09 7.57
N GLY A 362 10.77 -18.38 7.29
CA GLY A 362 9.71 -18.07 8.25
C GLY A 362 10.17 -17.07 9.33
N ARG A 363 11.35 -16.45 9.19
CA ARG A 363 11.86 -15.45 10.12
C ARG A 363 10.98 -14.20 10.05
N SER A 364 10.59 -13.71 11.21
CA SER A 364 9.84 -12.46 11.34
C SER A 364 10.60 -11.45 12.19
N PHE A 365 10.56 -10.18 11.78
CA PHE A 365 11.09 -9.06 12.54
C PHE A 365 9.97 -8.05 12.81
N ARG A 366 9.95 -7.46 14.01
CA ARG A 366 8.95 -6.47 14.43
C ARG A 366 9.62 -5.17 14.81
N SER A 367 9.01 -4.06 14.38
CA SER A 367 9.49 -2.70 14.64
C SER A 367 8.29 -1.75 14.77
N ALA A 368 8.53 -0.46 14.92
CA ALA A 368 7.53 0.58 14.78
C ALA A 368 8.05 1.76 13.95
N LEU A 369 7.13 2.49 13.32
CA LEU A 369 7.36 3.75 12.64
C LEU A 369 6.68 4.84 13.48
N SER A 370 7.46 5.82 13.93
CA SER A 370 6.94 6.96 14.68
C SER A 370 6.28 7.98 13.75
N VAL A 371 5.06 8.40 14.07
CA VAL A 371 4.36 9.50 13.40
C VAL A 371 4.03 10.57 14.44
N ASP A 372 4.14 11.85 14.08
CA ASP A 372 3.90 12.93 15.04
C ASP A 372 2.38 13.12 15.27
N ASP A 373 1.96 13.45 16.48
CA ASP A 373 0.54 13.61 16.86
C ASP A 373 -0.21 14.68 16.06
N ASP A 374 0.48 15.66 15.47
CA ASP A 374 -0.13 16.69 14.65
C ASP A 374 -0.33 16.27 13.18
N GLU A 375 0.20 15.11 12.76
CA GLU A 375 0.17 14.59 11.39
C GLU A 375 -1.03 13.65 11.14
N ASN A 376 -2.15 13.94 11.79
CA ASN A 376 -3.33 13.07 11.81
C ASN A 376 -4.46 13.50 10.86
N VAL A 377 -4.25 14.54 10.02
CA VAL A 377 -5.27 15.00 9.07
C VAL A 377 -5.45 14.00 7.93
N PHE A 378 -4.34 13.51 7.38
CA PHE A 378 -4.33 12.52 6.32
C PHE A 378 -2.99 11.80 6.31
N GLN A 379 -3.02 10.48 6.14
CA GLN A 379 -1.82 9.66 6.01
C GLN A 379 -1.96 8.70 4.83
N ASN A 380 -0.91 8.58 4.04
CA ASN A 380 -0.81 7.56 2.99
C ASN A 380 0.56 6.92 3.07
N VAL A 381 0.60 5.59 3.22
CA VAL A 381 1.83 4.80 3.30
C VAL A 381 2.01 4.00 2.01
N PHE A 382 3.24 3.93 1.55
CA PHE A 382 3.66 3.21 0.35
C PHE A 382 4.92 2.38 0.66
N LEU A 383 5.02 1.19 0.07
CA LEU A 383 6.22 0.35 0.11
C LEU A 383 6.86 0.37 -1.27
N SER A 384 8.14 0.75 -1.35
CA SER A 384 8.91 0.61 -2.58
C SER A 384 9.45 -0.82 -2.76
N ASP A 385 9.78 -1.17 -4.00
CA ASP A 385 10.31 -2.49 -4.37
C ASP A 385 11.61 -2.83 -3.60
N ASP A 386 12.44 -1.84 -3.26
CA ASP A 386 13.68 -2.04 -2.48
C ASP A 386 13.44 -2.17 -0.96
N GLY A 387 12.18 -2.12 -0.52
CA GLY A 387 11.78 -2.37 0.87
C GLY A 387 11.85 -1.14 1.78
N ILE A 388 11.81 0.08 1.22
CA ILE A 388 11.68 1.34 1.96
C ILE A 388 10.18 1.65 2.13
N ILE A 389 9.76 1.96 3.35
CA ILE A 389 8.42 2.49 3.59
C ILE A 389 8.48 4.01 3.50
N CYS A 390 7.62 4.59 2.66
CA CYS A 390 7.47 6.03 2.48
C CYS A 390 6.04 6.45 2.87
N ALA A 391 5.86 7.70 3.29
CA ALA A 391 4.53 8.22 3.61
C ALA A 391 4.33 9.70 3.26
N LEU A 392 3.07 10.03 2.95
CA LEU A 392 2.53 11.39 3.07
C LEU A 392 1.93 11.51 4.46
N LEU A 393 2.40 12.51 5.22
CA LEU A 393 1.98 12.77 6.59
C LEU A 393 1.46 14.21 6.66
N SER A 394 0.14 14.37 6.63
CA SER A 394 -0.51 15.67 6.58
C SER A 394 -0.90 16.16 7.97
N SER A 395 -0.42 17.35 8.32
CA SER A 395 -0.88 18.10 9.49
C SER A 395 -1.93 19.15 9.10
N SER A 396 -2.36 19.98 10.04
CA SER A 396 -3.26 21.10 9.75
C SER A 396 -2.65 22.19 8.85
N TYR A 397 -1.33 22.18 8.62
CA TYR A 397 -0.62 23.28 7.94
C TYR A 397 0.12 22.87 6.67
N GLN A 398 0.60 21.64 6.60
CA GLN A 398 1.42 21.14 5.49
C GLN A 398 1.41 19.61 5.46
N THR A 399 1.83 19.05 4.32
CA THR A 399 2.13 17.61 4.20
C THR A 399 3.63 17.40 4.22
N LYS A 400 4.12 16.49 5.06
CA LYS A 400 5.50 16.02 4.96
C LYS A 400 5.57 14.76 4.11
N VAL A 401 6.63 14.65 3.32
CA VAL A 401 7.05 13.40 2.69
C VAL A 401 8.16 12.82 3.54
N ALA A 402 7.92 11.65 4.12
CA ALA A 402 8.86 10.98 5.02
C ALA A 402 9.13 9.55 4.54
N TRP A 403 10.26 8.99 4.96
CA TRP A 403 10.56 7.58 4.75
C TRP A 403 11.22 6.94 5.96
N TRP A 404 11.23 5.61 5.96
CA TRP A 404 11.91 4.76 6.91
C TRP A 404 12.70 3.70 6.15
N ARG A 405 14.00 3.59 6.43
CA ARG A 405 14.93 2.63 5.81
C ARG A 405 14.74 1.20 6.33
N THR A 406 13.52 0.68 6.16
CA THR A 406 13.11 -0.66 6.60
C THR A 406 13.82 -1.78 5.85
N ASP A 407 14.39 -1.48 4.68
CA ASP A 407 15.27 -2.35 3.90
C ASP A 407 16.50 -2.81 4.69
N THR A 408 16.91 -2.05 5.71
CA THR A 408 18.11 -2.34 6.51
C THR A 408 17.87 -3.31 7.67
N LEU A 409 16.61 -3.61 8.01
CA LEU A 409 16.26 -4.31 9.26
C LEU A 409 16.54 -5.82 9.23
N MET A 410 16.50 -6.43 8.05
CA MET A 410 16.66 -7.88 7.89
C MET A 410 17.92 -8.31 7.14
N LYS A 411 18.86 -7.37 6.93
CA LYS A 411 20.17 -7.65 6.31
C LYS A 411 21.07 -8.54 7.19
#